data_AF-A1APM3-F1
#
_entry.id   AF-A1APM3-F1
#
_cell.length_a   1.000
_cell.length_b   1.000
_cell.length_c   1.000
_cell.angle_alpha   90.00
_cell.angle_beta   90.00
_cell.angle_gamma   90.00
#
_symmetry.space_group_name_H-M   'P 1'
#
loop_
_entity.id
_entity.type
_entity.pdbx_description
1 polymer ?
#
loop_
_entity_poly.entity_id
_entity_poly.type
_entity_poly.pdbx_seq_one_letter_code
_entity_poly.pdbx_strand_id
1 'polypeptide(L)'
;MLKYFDKIVRGTEQEDSRVIIQSLKGMIGNNFTLLNYYKEIPVSYDAKLLSVENEMAEFQVHEYQAKVINLERTVMIQSRNTKAFLDDICGEAFYVNSAKKRVIICRFAYAKIRSSLRRFVRVRLDRQIQAELMYEGQFLSGNVKDLSLGGAAIIFDSNDILLPGSEVNLSLKMPDSSRDTITEVGVIATVVDVFGDEAPFTCILEFHPEKHSQQQIAYFINQRQVEIIKELKELVD
;
A
#
# COMPACT_ATOMS: atom_id res chain seq x y z
N MET A 1 11.06 -2.01 0.19
CA MET A 1 9.70 -2.35 0.71
C MET A 1 8.85 -1.09 0.66
N LEU A 2 7.64 -1.12 0.10
CA LEU A 2 6.75 0.05 0.14
C LEU A 2 6.34 0.26 1.59
N LYS A 3 6.83 1.33 2.21
CA LYS A 3 6.43 1.68 3.58
C LYS A 3 5.10 2.42 3.51
N TYR A 4 4.03 1.78 3.96
CA TYR A 4 2.69 2.41 4.04
C TYR A 4 2.61 3.49 5.14
N PHE A 5 3.54 3.43 6.09
CA PHE A 5 3.65 4.37 7.20
C PHE A 5 5.11 4.64 7.56
N ASP A 6 5.35 5.76 8.23
CA ASP A 6 6.58 6.00 8.99
C ASP A 6 6.32 5.79 10.46
N LYS A 7 7.25 5.15 11.17
CA LYS A 7 7.23 5.14 12.63
C LYS A 7 7.55 6.54 13.15
N ILE A 8 6.78 6.99 14.13
CA ILE A 8 7.04 8.21 14.89
C ILE A 8 7.54 7.79 16.26
N VAL A 9 8.64 8.38 16.71
CA VAL A 9 9.16 8.20 18.07
C VAL A 9 9.06 9.54 18.79
N ARG A 10 8.31 9.60 19.89
CA ARG A 10 8.11 10.80 20.72
C ARG A 10 9.02 10.80 21.95
N GLY A 11 9.18 9.66 22.59
CA GLY A 11 10.19 9.41 23.64
C GLY A 11 11.23 8.41 23.16
N THR A 12 11.16 7.20 23.72
CA THR A 12 11.80 5.99 23.18
C THR A 12 10.74 5.03 22.65
N GLU A 13 11.13 4.09 21.77
CA GLU A 13 10.18 3.08 21.26
C GLU A 13 9.49 2.29 22.39
N GLN A 14 10.22 2.00 23.47
CA GLN A 14 9.69 1.29 24.63
C GLN A 14 8.68 2.15 25.42
N GLU A 15 9.00 3.43 25.65
CA GLU A 15 8.09 4.34 26.35
C GLU A 15 6.82 4.59 25.55
N ASP A 16 6.94 4.83 24.23
CA ASP A 16 5.80 5.05 23.35
C ASP A 16 4.90 3.80 23.30
N SER A 17 5.48 2.60 23.16
CA SER A 17 4.74 1.34 23.21
C SER A 17 3.98 1.20 24.54
N ARG A 18 4.63 1.51 25.67
CA ARG A 18 3.99 1.43 26.99
C ARG A 18 2.83 2.41 27.14
N VAL A 19 2.97 3.64 26.61
CA VAL A 19 1.89 4.64 26.60
C VAL A 19 0.72 4.15 25.76
N ILE A 20 0.97 3.61 24.57
CA ILE A 20 -0.07 3.04 23.70
C ILE A 20 -0.81 1.91 24.41
N ILE A 21 -0.07 0.94 24.99
CA ILE A 21 -0.66 -0.19 25.73
C ILE A 21 -1.51 0.30 26.91
N GLN A 22 -1.02 1.27 27.68
CA GLN A 22 -1.76 1.82 28.81
C GLN A 22 -3.06 2.49 28.36
N SER A 23 -3.05 3.22 27.25
CA SER A 23 -4.26 3.79 26.65
C SER A 23 -5.23 2.71 26.18
N LEU A 24 -4.73 1.67 25.49
CA LEU A 24 -5.56 0.56 25.01
C LEU A 24 -6.26 -0.18 26.17
N LYS A 25 -5.60 -0.38 27.32
CA LYS A 25 -6.24 -0.98 28.51
C LYS A 25 -7.51 -0.24 28.93
N GLY A 26 -7.52 1.09 28.84
CA GLY A 26 -8.69 1.92 29.16
C GLY A 26 -9.79 1.88 28.10
N MET A 27 -9.60 1.15 26.99
CA MET A 27 -10.47 1.16 25.81
C MET A 27 -10.96 -0.24 25.44
N ILE A 28 -10.79 -1.22 26.33
CA ILE A 28 -11.33 -2.56 26.13
C ILE A 28 -12.84 -2.47 25.86
N GLY A 29 -13.30 -3.14 24.82
CA GLY A 29 -14.67 -3.08 24.34
C GLY A 29 -14.93 -2.06 23.23
N ASN A 30 -14.02 -1.10 22.99
CA ASN A 30 -14.14 -0.11 21.93
C ASN A 30 -13.78 -0.71 20.55
N ASN A 31 -14.29 -0.05 19.51
CA ASN A 31 -13.95 -0.36 18.13
C ASN A 31 -12.83 0.55 17.62
N PHE A 32 -11.97 -0.01 16.80
CA PHE A 32 -10.84 0.61 16.14
C PHE A 32 -10.88 0.27 14.66
N THR A 33 -10.49 1.19 13.79
CA THR A 33 -10.39 0.89 12.36
C THR A 33 -8.98 0.40 12.05
N LEU A 34 -8.87 -0.87 11.68
CA LEU A 34 -7.61 -1.47 11.24
C LEU A 34 -7.43 -1.24 9.74
N LEU A 35 -6.18 -1.11 9.31
CA LEU A 35 -5.79 -0.91 7.93
C LEU A 35 -4.59 -1.79 7.58
N ASN A 36 -4.71 -2.47 6.45
CA ASN A 36 -3.65 -3.19 5.76
C ASN A 36 -3.79 -2.98 4.25
N TYR A 37 -2.84 -3.48 3.47
CA TYR A 37 -2.93 -3.45 2.01
C TYR A 37 -2.78 -4.84 1.41
N TYR A 38 -3.74 -5.26 0.60
CA TYR A 38 -3.61 -6.48 -0.18
C TYR A 38 -3.37 -6.09 -1.64
N LYS A 39 -2.15 -6.32 -2.15
CA LYS A 39 -1.75 -5.96 -3.52
C LYS A 39 -2.05 -4.48 -3.85
N GLU A 40 -1.68 -3.58 -2.94
CA GLU A 40 -1.95 -2.12 -2.94
C GLU A 40 -3.42 -1.68 -2.74
N ILE A 41 -4.37 -2.62 -2.62
CA ILE A 41 -5.77 -2.31 -2.29
C ILE A 41 -5.95 -2.23 -0.77
N PRO A 42 -6.49 -1.11 -0.25
CA PRO A 42 -6.71 -0.98 1.19
C PRO A 42 -7.74 -2.01 1.68
N VAL A 43 -7.36 -2.77 2.69
CA VAL A 43 -8.25 -3.65 3.45
C VAL A 43 -8.42 -3.00 4.81
N SER A 44 -9.59 -2.38 4.99
CA SER A 44 -9.89 -1.53 6.13
C SER A 44 -11.22 -1.93 6.74
N TYR A 45 -11.19 -2.42 7.98
CA TYR A 45 -12.36 -2.86 8.71
C TYR A 45 -12.28 -2.45 10.18
N ASP A 46 -13.45 -2.29 10.79
CA ASP A 46 -13.53 -2.12 12.24
C ASP A 46 -13.17 -3.42 12.96
N ALA A 47 -12.51 -3.25 14.11
CA ALA A 47 -12.07 -4.30 14.99
C ALA A 47 -12.36 -3.92 16.44
N LYS A 48 -12.91 -4.86 17.20
CA LYS A 48 -13.22 -4.65 18.61
C LYS A 48 -12.04 -5.07 19.47
N LEU A 49 -11.56 -4.20 20.34
CA LEU A 49 -10.55 -4.55 21.34
C LEU A 49 -11.18 -5.41 22.44
N LEU A 50 -10.61 -6.59 22.69
CA LEU A 50 -11.17 -7.59 23.60
C LEU A 50 -10.42 -7.68 24.92
N SER A 51 -9.10 -7.63 24.86
CA SER A 51 -8.22 -7.74 26.03
C SER A 51 -6.88 -7.05 25.75
N VAL A 52 -6.20 -6.64 26.82
CA VAL A 52 -4.82 -6.14 26.76
C VAL A 52 -4.05 -6.74 27.93
N GLU A 53 -3.14 -7.66 27.63
CA GLU A 53 -2.37 -8.43 28.62
C GLU A 53 -0.92 -8.58 28.13
N ASN A 54 0.05 -8.51 29.05
CA ASN A 54 1.47 -8.74 28.75
C ASN A 54 2.01 -7.92 27.56
N GLU A 55 1.66 -6.63 27.47
CA GLU A 55 2.04 -5.73 26.35
C GLU A 55 1.51 -6.20 24.97
N MET A 56 0.44 -6.99 24.96
CA MET A 56 -0.26 -7.44 23.78
C MET A 56 -1.73 -7.08 23.84
N ALA A 57 -2.33 -6.76 22.70
CA ALA A 57 -3.75 -6.47 22.60
C ALA A 57 -4.44 -7.46 21.66
N GLU A 58 -5.53 -8.06 22.13
CA GLU A 58 -6.35 -9.00 21.37
C GLU A 58 -7.53 -8.26 20.73
N PHE A 59 -7.69 -8.40 19.42
CA PHE A 59 -8.80 -7.82 18.67
C PHE A 59 -9.67 -8.91 18.03
N GLN A 60 -10.99 -8.68 18.03
CA GLN A 60 -11.92 -9.33 17.12
C GLN A 60 -11.93 -8.53 15.82
N VAL A 61 -11.72 -9.20 14.69
CA VAL A 61 -11.51 -8.56 13.39
C VAL A 61 -12.45 -9.11 12.33
N HIS A 62 -12.54 -8.42 11.18
CA HIS A 62 -13.14 -9.00 9.98
C HIS A 62 -12.25 -10.13 9.43
N GLU A 63 -12.84 -11.10 8.72
CA GLU A 63 -12.11 -12.27 8.18
C GLU A 63 -11.08 -11.89 7.12
N TYR A 64 -11.41 -10.98 6.20
CA TYR A 64 -10.44 -10.42 5.25
C TYR A 64 -9.29 -9.70 5.96
N GLN A 65 -9.58 -8.93 7.02
CA GLN A 65 -8.54 -8.27 7.81
C GLN A 65 -7.60 -9.30 8.45
N ALA A 66 -8.15 -10.36 9.06
CA ALA A 66 -7.33 -11.43 9.64
C ALA A 66 -6.41 -12.09 8.61
N LYS A 67 -6.90 -12.38 7.40
CA LYS A 67 -6.08 -12.98 6.34
C LYS A 67 -4.95 -12.06 5.92
N VAL A 68 -5.22 -10.77 5.69
CA VAL A 68 -4.17 -9.83 5.28
C VAL A 68 -3.17 -9.59 6.40
N ILE A 69 -3.60 -9.47 7.66
CA ILE A 69 -2.67 -9.37 8.80
C ILE A 69 -1.79 -10.63 8.90
N ASN A 70 -2.33 -11.82 8.63
CA ASN A 70 -1.53 -13.05 8.64
C ASN A 70 -0.45 -13.06 7.55
N LEU A 71 -0.73 -12.46 6.39
CA LEU A 71 0.23 -12.33 5.29
C LEU A 71 1.29 -11.26 5.58
N GLU A 72 0.86 -10.06 6.01
CA GLU A 72 1.77 -8.91 6.20
C GLU A 72 2.51 -8.94 7.55
N ARG A 73 2.01 -9.68 8.54
CA ARG A 73 2.50 -9.73 9.92
C ARG A 73 2.56 -8.38 10.66
N THR A 74 2.04 -7.33 10.04
CA THR A 74 1.91 -5.99 10.62
C THR A 74 0.50 -5.47 10.40
N VAL A 75 0.10 -4.45 11.14
CA VAL A 75 -1.21 -3.79 11.00
C VAL A 75 -1.13 -2.34 11.44
N MET A 76 -1.90 -1.48 10.77
CA MET A 76 -2.08 -0.09 11.16
C MET A 76 -3.45 0.09 11.83
N ILE A 77 -3.53 1.00 12.79
CA ILE A 77 -4.74 1.38 13.51
C ILE A 77 -4.95 2.88 13.28
N GLN A 78 -6.09 3.23 12.67
CA GLN A 78 -6.40 4.62 12.37
C GLN A 78 -6.95 5.33 13.60
N SER A 79 -6.34 6.46 13.94
CA SER A 79 -6.74 7.34 15.05
C SER A 79 -8.05 8.08 14.78
N ARG A 80 -8.46 8.22 13.51
CA ARG A 80 -9.57 9.08 13.07
C ARG A 80 -10.91 8.82 13.78
N ASN A 81 -11.14 7.59 14.21
CA ASN A 81 -12.38 7.19 14.89
C ASN A 81 -12.25 7.15 16.43
N THR A 82 -11.06 7.42 16.97
CA THR A 82 -10.80 7.38 18.41
C THR A 82 -10.13 8.68 18.86
N LYS A 83 -10.82 9.49 19.67
CA LYS A 83 -10.22 10.70 20.30
C LYS A 83 -9.06 10.39 21.27
N ALA A 84 -8.85 9.11 21.52
CA ALA A 84 -7.83 8.52 22.37
C ALA A 84 -6.39 8.76 21.91
N PHE A 85 -6.17 8.82 20.60
CA PHE A 85 -4.84 8.91 20.01
C PHE A 85 -4.80 10.09 19.05
N LEU A 86 -3.74 10.89 19.16
CA LEU A 86 -3.49 12.01 18.24
C LEU A 86 -2.86 11.54 16.94
N ASP A 87 -2.08 10.46 17.00
CA ASP A 87 -1.43 9.84 15.84
C ASP A 87 -2.04 8.46 15.59
N ASP A 88 -1.95 8.02 14.33
CA ASP A 88 -2.19 6.62 14.00
C ASP A 88 -1.17 5.72 14.71
N ILE A 89 -1.47 4.42 14.79
CA ILE A 89 -0.61 3.44 15.44
C ILE A 89 -0.30 2.32 14.44
N CYS A 90 0.86 1.70 14.56
CA CYS A 90 1.16 0.42 13.93
C CYS A 90 1.56 -0.61 14.98
N GLY A 91 1.41 -1.89 14.65
CA GLY A 91 1.90 -2.99 15.48
C GLY A 91 2.20 -4.24 14.66
N GLU A 92 2.81 -5.21 15.32
CA GLU A 92 3.19 -6.52 14.77
C GLU A 92 2.20 -7.59 15.25
N ALA A 93 1.76 -8.45 14.34
CA ALA A 93 0.88 -9.56 14.66
C ALA A 93 1.68 -10.68 15.32
N PHE A 94 1.51 -10.85 16.63
CA PHE A 94 2.08 -11.96 17.38
C PHE A 94 1.39 -13.28 17.04
N TYR A 95 0.06 -13.25 16.92
CA TYR A 95 -0.76 -14.41 16.59
C TYR A 95 -1.99 -14.01 15.79
N VAL A 96 -2.37 -14.85 14.82
CA VAL A 96 -3.59 -14.67 14.03
C VAL A 96 -4.37 -15.97 13.99
N ASN A 97 -5.65 -15.90 14.34
CA ASN A 97 -6.60 -17.00 14.20
C ASN A 97 -7.74 -16.56 13.28
N SER A 98 -7.60 -16.86 11.99
CA SER A 98 -8.61 -16.48 10.99
C SER A 98 -9.96 -17.16 11.23
N ALA A 99 -9.98 -18.41 11.70
CA ALA A 99 -11.22 -19.15 11.96
C ALA A 99 -12.05 -18.51 13.10
N LYS A 100 -11.39 -18.09 14.18
CA LYS A 100 -12.01 -17.37 15.30
C LYS A 100 -12.13 -15.87 15.06
N LYS A 101 -11.64 -15.37 13.92
CA LYS A 101 -11.60 -13.95 13.56
C LYS A 101 -10.91 -13.10 14.65
N ARG A 102 -9.76 -13.58 15.14
CA ARG A 102 -8.99 -12.94 16.21
C ARG A 102 -7.53 -12.70 15.83
N VAL A 103 -6.97 -11.62 16.34
CA VAL A 103 -5.55 -11.27 16.21
C VAL A 103 -5.02 -10.78 17.55
N ILE A 104 -3.79 -11.15 17.86
CA ILE A 104 -3.01 -10.59 18.97
C ILE A 104 -1.90 -9.73 18.36
N ILE A 105 -1.90 -8.45 18.71
CA ILE A 105 -0.96 -7.44 18.21
C ILE A 105 -0.03 -7.02 19.36
N CYS A 106 1.24 -6.83 19.06
CA CYS A 106 2.28 -6.40 19.99
C CYS A 106 3.21 -5.37 19.33
N ARG A 107 4.23 -4.92 20.05
CA ARG A 107 5.27 -3.99 19.55
C ARG A 107 4.65 -2.75 18.88
N PHE A 108 3.78 -2.09 19.63
CA PHE A 108 3.08 -0.91 19.15
C PHE A 108 4.04 0.27 19.00
N ALA A 109 3.81 1.08 17.97
CA ALA A 109 4.49 2.35 17.77
C ALA A 109 3.53 3.35 17.15
N TYR A 110 3.75 4.64 17.42
CA TYR A 110 3.06 5.69 16.69
C TYR A 110 3.47 5.67 15.22
N ALA A 111 2.54 6.03 14.35
CA ALA A 111 2.70 5.94 12.92
C ALA A 111 2.10 7.14 12.21
N LYS A 112 2.75 7.56 11.12
CA LYS A 112 2.15 8.43 10.10
C LYS A 112 1.77 7.58 8.90
N ILE A 113 0.48 7.28 8.71
CA ILE A 113 0.01 6.46 7.58
C ILE A 113 0.07 7.28 6.28
N ARG A 114 1.21 7.22 5.57
CA ARG A 114 1.45 7.91 4.29
C ARG A 114 0.44 7.50 3.22
N SER A 115 0.04 6.23 3.22
CA SER A 115 -0.88 5.70 2.22
C SER A 115 -2.28 6.33 2.29
N SER A 116 -2.67 6.91 3.44
CA SER A 116 -3.92 7.67 3.59
C SER A 116 -3.90 9.04 2.91
N LEU A 117 -2.72 9.52 2.49
CA LEU A 117 -2.53 10.76 1.75
C LEU A 117 -2.65 10.57 0.23
N ARG A 118 -2.76 9.32 -0.24
CA ARG A 118 -2.86 9.02 -1.67
C ARG A 118 -4.22 9.51 -2.21
N ARG A 119 -4.19 10.28 -3.30
CA ARG A 119 -5.40 10.72 -4.03
C ARG A 119 -6.04 9.61 -4.86
N PHE A 120 -5.25 8.66 -5.34
CA PHE A 120 -5.68 7.60 -6.24
C PHE A 120 -5.35 6.22 -5.66
N VAL A 121 -6.28 5.27 -5.88
CA VAL A 121 -6.04 3.86 -5.57
C VAL A 121 -4.92 3.33 -6.45
N ARG A 122 -4.03 2.53 -5.85
CA ARG A 122 -2.97 1.80 -6.55
C ARG A 122 -3.34 0.34 -6.66
N VAL A 123 -2.91 -0.30 -7.74
CA VAL A 123 -2.99 -1.75 -7.93
C VAL A 123 -1.59 -2.30 -8.10
N ARG A 124 -1.30 -3.42 -7.43
CA ARG A 124 -0.15 -4.26 -7.78
C ARG A 124 -0.51 -5.15 -8.96
N LEU A 125 0.40 -5.22 -9.92
CA LEU A 125 0.24 -6.02 -11.11
C LEU A 125 0.53 -7.49 -10.82
N ASP A 126 -0.29 -8.39 -11.36
CA ASP A 126 -0.07 -9.84 -11.38
C ASP A 126 0.80 -10.27 -12.56
N ARG A 127 0.75 -9.51 -13.65
CA ARG A 127 1.55 -9.68 -14.87
C ARG A 127 2.54 -8.54 -15.02
N GLN A 128 3.70 -8.83 -15.59
CA GLN A 128 4.66 -7.77 -15.92
C GLN A 128 4.09 -6.89 -17.02
N ILE A 129 3.92 -5.61 -16.71
CA ILE A 129 3.67 -4.57 -17.71
C ILE A 129 5.01 -3.93 -18.02
N GLN A 130 5.40 -4.01 -19.28
CA GLN A 130 6.58 -3.28 -19.75
C GLN A 130 6.25 -1.80 -19.88
N ALA A 131 7.23 -0.99 -19.50
CA ALA A 131 7.22 0.44 -19.69
C ALA A 131 8.46 0.86 -20.47
N GLU A 132 8.30 1.79 -21.39
CA GLU A 132 9.39 2.43 -22.11
C GLU A 132 9.36 3.92 -21.78
N LEU A 133 10.44 4.41 -21.18
CA LEU A 133 10.63 5.81 -20.83
C LEU A 133 11.55 6.43 -21.87
N MET A 134 11.17 7.60 -22.39
CA MET A 134 11.97 8.40 -23.30
C MET A 134 12.26 9.77 -22.69
N TYR A 135 13.54 10.11 -22.62
CA TYR A 135 14.04 11.41 -22.15
C TYR A 135 15.21 11.85 -23.02
N GLU A 136 15.15 13.07 -23.56
CA GLU A 136 16.19 13.65 -24.44
C GLU A 136 16.69 12.73 -25.57
N GLY A 137 15.79 11.93 -26.15
CA GLY A 137 16.09 11.00 -27.24
C GLY A 137 16.72 9.67 -26.81
N GLN A 138 16.94 9.46 -25.51
CA GLN A 138 17.35 8.18 -24.92
C GLN A 138 16.14 7.39 -24.44
N PHE A 139 16.25 6.06 -24.51
CA PHE A 139 15.18 5.14 -24.12
C PHE A 139 15.64 4.24 -22.97
N LEU A 140 14.74 4.00 -22.03
CA LEU A 140 14.95 3.08 -20.93
C LEU A 140 13.72 2.19 -20.76
N SER A 141 13.94 0.88 -20.84
CA SER A 141 12.90 -0.13 -20.64
C SER A 141 12.87 -0.56 -19.18
N GLY A 142 11.68 -0.67 -18.63
CA GLY A 142 11.45 -1.09 -17.25
C GLY A 142 10.18 -1.90 -17.09
N ASN A 143 9.98 -2.38 -15.86
CA ASN A 143 8.80 -3.15 -15.49
C ASN A 143 7.98 -2.39 -14.46
N VAL A 144 6.70 -2.19 -14.75
CA VAL A 144 5.78 -1.55 -13.80
C VAL A 144 5.57 -2.48 -12.60
N LYS A 145 5.71 -1.93 -11.40
CA LYS A 145 5.54 -2.63 -10.13
C LYS A 145 4.15 -2.42 -9.55
N ASP A 146 3.72 -1.16 -9.50
CA ASP A 146 2.38 -0.74 -9.12
C ASP A 146 1.94 0.46 -9.96
N LEU A 147 0.63 0.58 -10.14
CA LEU A 147 0.00 1.56 -11.02
C LEU A 147 -1.18 2.22 -10.33
N SER A 148 -1.33 3.53 -10.51
CA SER A 148 -2.52 4.31 -10.18
C SER A 148 -2.87 5.28 -11.31
N LEU A 149 -4.01 5.93 -11.20
CA LEU A 149 -4.42 6.93 -12.18
C LEU A 149 -3.47 8.15 -12.22
N GLY A 150 -2.80 8.44 -11.10
CA GLY A 150 -1.90 9.59 -10.98
C GLY A 150 -0.42 9.25 -11.11
N GLY A 151 -0.04 7.99 -11.38
CA GLY A 151 1.37 7.63 -11.40
C GLY A 151 1.64 6.14 -11.25
N ALA A 152 2.91 5.77 -11.38
CA ALA A 152 3.40 4.40 -11.26
C ALA A 152 4.73 4.32 -10.53
N ALA A 153 5.01 3.15 -9.94
CA ALA A 153 6.37 2.75 -9.60
C ALA A 153 6.89 1.81 -10.68
N ILE A 154 8.05 2.12 -11.27
CA ILE A 154 8.66 1.34 -12.35
C ILE A 154 10.06 0.92 -11.94
N ILE A 155 10.41 -0.32 -12.24
CA ILE A 155 11.72 -0.90 -11.95
C ILE A 155 12.56 -0.85 -13.23
N PHE A 156 13.75 -0.28 -13.14
CA PHE A 156 14.71 -0.14 -14.25
C PHE A 156 16.07 -0.72 -13.87
N ASP A 157 16.83 -1.20 -14.85
CA ASP A 157 18.19 -1.74 -14.64
C ASP A 157 19.29 -0.66 -14.68
N SER A 158 18.96 0.54 -15.16
CA SER A 158 19.82 1.74 -15.14
C SER A 158 19.03 2.94 -14.62
N ASN A 159 19.73 3.94 -14.07
CA ASN A 159 19.17 5.22 -13.64
C ASN A 159 19.72 6.43 -14.41
N ASP A 160 20.49 6.19 -15.49
CA ASP A 160 21.29 7.23 -16.16
C ASP A 160 20.45 8.43 -16.64
N ILE A 161 19.18 8.20 -16.95
CA ILE A 161 18.22 9.21 -17.44
C ILE A 161 17.09 9.54 -16.45
N LEU A 162 17.14 8.98 -15.23
CA LEU A 162 16.09 9.13 -14.23
C LEU A 162 16.41 10.28 -13.29
N LEU A 163 16.21 11.51 -13.76
CA LEU A 163 16.48 12.72 -12.98
C LEU A 163 15.20 13.24 -12.32
N PRO A 164 15.09 13.26 -10.96
CA PRO A 164 13.94 13.84 -10.28
C PRO A 164 13.63 15.27 -10.73
N GLY A 165 12.35 15.57 -10.92
CA GLY A 165 11.83 16.81 -11.48
C GLY A 165 11.73 16.84 -13.01
N SER A 166 12.31 15.87 -13.72
CA SER A 166 12.31 15.86 -15.19
C SER A 166 10.98 15.35 -15.75
N GLU A 167 10.53 16.00 -16.82
CA GLU A 167 9.39 15.54 -17.62
C GLU A 167 9.86 14.52 -18.67
N VAL A 168 9.14 13.40 -18.76
CA VAL A 168 9.48 12.26 -19.61
C VAL A 168 8.25 11.80 -20.39
N ASN A 169 8.48 11.19 -21.55
CA ASN A 169 7.43 10.48 -22.27
C ASN A 169 7.47 9.01 -21.87
N LEU A 170 6.36 8.49 -21.36
CA LEU A 170 6.24 7.11 -20.92
C LEU A 170 5.26 6.38 -21.83
N SER A 171 5.64 5.21 -22.30
CA SER A 171 4.77 4.27 -22.99
C SER A 171 4.52 3.04 -22.11
N LEU A 172 3.25 2.72 -21.86
CA LEU A 172 2.82 1.56 -21.09
C LEU A 172 2.23 0.50 -22.02
N LYS A 173 2.81 -0.70 -22.02
CA LYS A 173 2.32 -1.85 -22.79
C LYS A 173 1.26 -2.61 -21.98
N MET A 174 0.04 -2.09 -21.95
CA MET A 174 -1.04 -2.61 -21.12
C MET A 174 -1.78 -3.78 -21.80
N PRO A 175 -1.89 -4.96 -21.16
CA PRO A 175 -2.65 -6.07 -21.72
C PRO A 175 -4.15 -5.81 -21.63
N ASP A 176 -4.87 -6.04 -22.73
CA ASP A 176 -6.32 -6.10 -22.78
C ASP A 176 -6.76 -7.56 -22.58
N SER A 177 -7.25 -7.84 -21.37
CA SER A 177 -7.75 -9.16 -20.98
C SER A 177 -8.92 -9.66 -21.83
N SER A 178 -9.67 -8.76 -22.48
CA SER A 178 -10.86 -9.10 -23.25
C SER A 178 -10.53 -9.50 -24.70
N ARG A 179 -9.36 -9.09 -25.19
CA ARG A 179 -8.97 -9.23 -26.60
C ARG A 179 -7.68 -10.00 -26.81
N ASP A 180 -6.98 -10.40 -25.74
CA ASP A 180 -5.64 -11.00 -25.81
C ASP A 180 -4.67 -10.17 -26.67
N THR A 181 -4.77 -8.85 -26.53
CA THR A 181 -3.94 -7.87 -27.25
C THR A 181 -3.21 -6.97 -26.28
N ILE A 182 -2.09 -6.40 -26.70
CA ILE A 182 -1.37 -5.39 -25.94
C ILE A 182 -1.73 -4.02 -26.54
N THR A 183 -2.25 -3.14 -25.69
CA THR A 183 -2.50 -1.74 -26.04
C THR A 183 -1.36 -0.90 -25.50
N GLU A 184 -0.74 -0.13 -26.38
CA GLU A 184 0.27 0.83 -26.00
C GLU A 184 -0.40 2.16 -25.59
N VAL A 185 -0.07 2.65 -24.40
CA VAL A 185 -0.64 3.87 -23.85
C VAL A 185 0.48 4.85 -23.51
N GLY A 186 0.55 5.92 -24.30
CA GLY A 186 1.46 7.03 -24.08
C GLY A 186 0.96 7.98 -22.99
N VAL A 187 1.85 8.41 -22.10
CA VAL A 187 1.57 9.37 -21.03
C VAL A 187 2.80 10.24 -20.77
N ILE A 188 2.58 11.55 -20.63
CA ILE A 188 3.61 12.46 -20.12
C ILE A 188 3.69 12.27 -18.60
N ALA A 189 4.89 12.16 -18.06
CA ALA A 189 5.10 11.94 -16.64
C ALA A 189 6.25 12.79 -16.09
N THR A 190 6.23 13.04 -14.79
CA THR A 190 7.35 13.66 -14.07
C THR A 190 8.03 12.62 -13.19
N VAL A 191 9.36 12.56 -13.24
CA VAL A 191 10.15 11.77 -12.28
C VAL A 191 10.05 12.42 -10.91
N VAL A 192 9.43 11.74 -9.96
CA VAL A 192 9.26 12.25 -8.59
C VAL A 192 10.45 11.88 -7.72
N ASP A 193 10.87 10.61 -7.79
CA ASP A 193 11.95 10.10 -6.96
C ASP A 193 12.54 8.82 -7.57
N VAL A 194 13.78 8.49 -7.22
CA VAL A 194 14.48 7.29 -7.68
C VAL A 194 15.17 6.64 -6.48
N PHE A 195 14.85 5.36 -6.25
CA PHE A 195 15.38 4.59 -5.14
C PHE A 195 16.29 3.46 -5.62
N GLY A 196 17.34 3.18 -4.86
CA GLY A 196 18.29 2.11 -5.10
C GLY A 196 19.70 2.67 -5.28
N ASP A 197 20.64 2.14 -4.50
CA ASP A 197 22.06 2.50 -4.64
C ASP A 197 22.72 1.70 -5.77
N GLU A 198 22.16 0.53 -6.10
CA GLU A 198 22.55 -0.35 -7.19
C GLU A 198 21.30 -0.90 -7.89
N ALA A 199 21.48 -1.39 -9.12
CA ALA A 199 20.40 -1.98 -9.89
C ALA A 199 19.77 -3.20 -9.16
N PRO A 200 18.44 -3.38 -9.26
CA PRO A 200 17.51 -2.57 -10.03
C PRO A 200 16.99 -1.33 -9.26
N PHE A 201 16.83 -0.23 -9.98
CA PHE A 201 16.33 1.05 -9.47
C PHE A 201 14.80 1.11 -9.51
N THR A 202 14.18 1.69 -8.48
CA THR A 202 12.74 1.98 -8.47
C THR A 202 12.51 3.46 -8.73
N CYS A 203 11.96 3.80 -9.89
CA CYS A 203 11.52 5.14 -10.26
C CYS A 203 10.05 5.35 -9.87
N ILE A 204 9.74 6.46 -9.22
CA ILE A 204 8.37 6.91 -8.97
C ILE A 204 8.03 8.00 -9.99
N LEU A 205 6.97 7.76 -10.76
CA LEU A 205 6.47 8.69 -11.77
C LEU A 205 5.11 9.23 -11.36
N GLU A 206 4.92 10.53 -11.55
CA GLU A 206 3.61 11.20 -11.52
C GLU A 206 3.12 11.38 -12.95
N PHE A 207 1.87 11.03 -13.23
CA PHE A 207 1.29 11.10 -14.57
C PHE A 207 0.56 12.41 -14.82
N HIS A 208 0.70 12.91 -16.05
CA HIS A 208 -0.07 14.02 -16.63
C HIS A 208 -0.82 13.51 -17.87
N PRO A 209 -1.74 12.54 -17.72
CA PRO A 209 -2.36 11.89 -18.87
C PRO A 209 -3.37 12.81 -19.54
N GLU A 210 -3.41 12.77 -20.87
CA GLU A 210 -4.57 13.28 -21.60
C GLU A 210 -5.79 12.38 -21.39
N LYS A 211 -6.97 12.90 -21.78
CA LYS A 211 -8.26 12.23 -21.52
C LYS A 211 -8.31 10.79 -22.04
N HIS A 212 -7.73 10.51 -23.20
CA HIS A 212 -7.75 9.16 -23.78
C HIS A 212 -6.90 8.18 -22.97
N SER A 213 -5.62 8.51 -22.74
CA SER A 213 -4.72 7.70 -21.91
C SER A 213 -5.25 7.49 -20.50
N GLN A 214 -5.84 8.55 -19.90
CA GLN A 214 -6.46 8.47 -18.59
C GLN A 214 -7.60 7.45 -18.54
N GLN A 215 -8.45 7.38 -19.58
CA GLN A 215 -9.53 6.41 -19.67
C GLN A 215 -9.01 4.97 -19.79
N GLN A 216 -7.97 4.74 -20.58
CA GLN A 216 -7.35 3.42 -20.74
C GLN A 216 -6.70 2.94 -19.44
N ILE A 217 -5.93 3.81 -18.78
CA ILE A 217 -5.32 3.53 -17.47
C ILE A 217 -6.39 3.25 -16.42
N ALA A 218 -7.46 4.06 -16.36
CA ALA A 218 -8.55 3.87 -15.42
C ALA A 218 -9.28 2.53 -15.64
N TYR A 219 -9.55 2.16 -16.89
CA TYR A 219 -10.16 0.88 -17.23
C TYR A 219 -9.32 -0.29 -16.71
N PHE A 220 -8.03 -0.29 -17.02
CA PHE A 220 -7.10 -1.33 -16.57
C PHE A 220 -7.05 -1.43 -15.03
N ILE A 221 -6.90 -0.30 -14.34
CA ILE A 221 -6.86 -0.26 -12.87
C ILE A 221 -8.15 -0.82 -12.28
N ASN A 222 -9.31 -0.41 -12.79
CA ASN A 222 -10.59 -0.86 -12.27
C ASN A 222 -10.77 -2.38 -12.45
N GLN A 223 -10.36 -2.91 -13.61
CA GLN A 223 -10.37 -4.35 -13.82
C GLN A 223 -9.47 -5.06 -12.79
N ARG A 224 -8.23 -4.61 -12.62
CA ARG A 224 -7.29 -5.22 -11.69
C ARG A 224 -7.78 -5.12 -10.24
N GLN A 225 -8.46 -4.04 -9.86
CA GLN A 225 -9.10 -3.92 -8.54
C GLN A 225 -10.15 -5.02 -8.31
N VAL A 226 -11.02 -5.27 -9.30
CA VAL A 226 -12.03 -6.32 -9.21
C VAL A 226 -11.38 -7.70 -9.06
N GLU A 227 -10.31 -7.96 -9.79
CA GLU A 227 -9.55 -9.22 -9.68
C GLU A 227 -8.93 -9.38 -8.29
N ILE A 228 -8.24 -8.36 -7.78
CA ILE A 228 -7.63 -8.39 -6.43
C ILE A 228 -8.69 -8.62 -5.35
N ILE A 229 -9.88 -8.01 -5.49
CA ILE A 229 -10.98 -8.23 -4.54
C ILE A 229 -11.50 -9.67 -4.63
N LYS A 230 -11.60 -10.27 -5.82
CA LYS A 230 -11.97 -11.68 -5.98
C LYS A 230 -10.94 -12.60 -5.34
N GLU A 231 -9.66 -12.39 -5.63
CA GLU A 231 -8.56 -13.14 -5.00
C GLU A 231 -8.63 -13.05 -3.47
N LEU A 232 -8.90 -11.87 -2.90
CA LEU A 232 -9.03 -11.70 -1.45
C LEU A 232 -10.20 -12.49 -0.86
N LYS A 233 -11.31 -12.62 -1.60
CA LYS A 233 -12.46 -13.43 -1.19
C LYS A 233 -12.12 -14.91 -1.16
N GLU A 234 -11.45 -15.39 -2.20
CA GLU A 234 -10.99 -16.78 -2.34
C GLU A 234 -9.98 -17.17 -1.23
N LEU A 235 -9.26 -16.22 -0.64
CA LEU A 235 -8.38 -16.50 0.51
C LEU A 235 -9.14 -16.84 1.81
N VAL A 236 -10.43 -16.52 1.91
CA VAL A 236 -11.25 -16.76 3.10
C VAL A 236 -12.05 -18.06 3.01
N ASP A 237 -12.43 -18.45 1.79
CA ASP A 237 -13.04 -19.75 1.49
C ASP A 237 -12.09 -20.92 1.81
#